data_AF-A0AAX0XXF7-F1
#
_entry.id   AF-A0AAX0XXF7-F1
#
_cell.length_a   1.000
_cell.length_b   1.000
_cell.length_c   1.000
_cell.angle_alpha   90.00
_cell.angle_beta   90.00
_cell.angle_gamma   90.00
#
_symmetry.space_group_name_H-M   'P 1'
#
loop_
_entity.id
_entity.type
_entity.pdbx_description
1 polymer ?
#
loop_
_entity_poly.entity_id
_entity_poly.type
_entity_poly.pdbx_seq_one_letter_code
_entity_poly.pdbx_strand_id
1 'polypeptide(L)' 'MKCYLGLWLYSCFFCVLLCFLIGGASSISFYFKEGEFLVPKGEVERAVIFGFIAGTSISIYVFVVSLFKKSEKKE' A
#
# COMPACT_ATOMS: atom_id res chain seq x y z
N MET A 1 21.85 4.11 3.71
CA MET A 1 20.70 5.04 3.48
C MET A 1 20.11 4.90 2.08
N LYS A 2 20.89 4.77 0.99
CA LYS A 2 20.39 4.68 -0.40
C LYS A 2 19.40 3.52 -0.68
N CYS A 3 19.50 2.38 0.00
CA CYS A 3 18.56 1.26 -0.22
C CYS A 3 17.15 1.45 0.39
N TYR A 4 16.99 2.31 1.40
CA TYR A 4 15.69 2.51 2.07
C TYR A 4 14.68 3.25 1.20
N LEU A 5 15.17 4.15 0.34
CA LEU A 5 14.33 4.94 -0.56
C LEU A 5 13.72 4.07 -1.67
N GLY A 6 14.52 3.12 -2.19
CA GLY A 6 14.04 2.11 -3.13
C GLY A 6 13.02 1.15 -2.48
N LEU A 7 13.26 0.75 -1.23
CA LEU A 7 12.31 -0.09 -0.48
C LEU A 7 10.98 0.64 -0.23
N TRP A 8 11.03 1.93 0.09
CA TRP A 8 9.84 2.74 0.32
C TRP A 8 9.00 2.94 -0.96
N LEU A 9 9.65 3.29 -2.07
CA LEU A 9 8.98 3.40 -3.38
C LEU A 9 8.36 2.07 -3.81
N TYR A 10 9.08 0.96 -3.64
CA TYR A 10 8.57 -0.38 -3.92
C TYR A 10 7.35 -0.70 -3.06
N SER A 11 7.41 -0.43 -1.76
CA SER A 11 6.31 -0.71 -0.83
C SER A 11 5.08 0.16 -1.12
N CYS A 12 5.24 1.45 -1.42
CA CYS A 12 4.15 2.32 -1.83
C CYS A 12 3.51 1.86 -3.13
N PHE A 13 4.31 1.54 -4.15
CA PHE A 13 3.78 1.09 -5.44
C PHE A 13 3.03 -0.24 -5.32
N PHE A 14 3.57 -1.18 -4.53
CA PHE A 14 2.93 -2.46 -4.25
C PHE A 14 1.60 -2.30 -3.50
N CYS A 15 1.52 -1.44 -2.49
CA CYS A 15 0.28 -1.16 -1.77
C CYS A 15 -0.79 -0.51 -2.66
N VAL A 16 -0.41 0.44 -3.51
CA VAL A 16 -1.34 1.05 -4.49
C VAL A 16 -1.86 -0.01 -5.47
N LEU A 17 -0.97 -0.87 -6.00
CA LEU A 17 -1.33 -1.97 -6.89
C LEU A 17 -2.29 -2.97 -6.25
N LEU A 18 -2.04 -3.36 -4.99
CA LEU A 18 -2.91 -4.26 -4.26
C LEU A 18 -4.30 -3.66 -4.03
N CYS A 19 -4.38 -2.38 -3.63
CA CYS A 19 -5.66 -1.68 -3.50
C CYS A 19 -6.40 -1.63 -4.84
N PHE A 20 -5.69 -1.44 -5.95
CA PHE A 20 -6.28 -1.45 -7.28
C PHE A 20 -6.78 -2.84 -7.70
N LEU A 21 -6.01 -3.89 -7.39
CA LEU A 21 -6.42 -5.28 -7.66
C LEU A 21 -7.64 -5.68 -6.84
N ILE A 22 -7.66 -5.35 -5.55
CA ILE A 22 -8.77 -5.70 -4.66
C ILE A 22 -10.01 -4.86 -5.02
N GLY A 23 -9.86 -3.54 -5.19
CA GLY A 23 -10.96 -2.65 -5.58
C GLY A 23 -11.48 -2.93 -7.00
N GLY A 24 -10.59 -3.29 -7.92
CA GLY A 24 -10.93 -3.74 -9.27
C GLY A 24 -11.65 -5.09 -9.27
N ALA A 25 -11.16 -6.07 -8.52
CA ALA A 25 -11.80 -7.37 -8.39
C ALA A 25 -13.17 -7.27 -7.70
N SER A 26 -13.31 -6.42 -6.68
CA SER A 26 -14.58 -6.21 -6.00
C SER A 26 -15.60 -5.52 -6.90
N SER A 27 -15.19 -4.50 -7.67
CA SER A 27 -16.07 -3.82 -8.62
C SER A 27 -16.51 -4.73 -9.77
N ILE A 28 -15.62 -5.55 -10.33
CA ILE A 28 -15.96 -6.55 -11.35
C ILE A 28 -16.94 -7.60 -10.78
N SER A 29 -16.70 -8.07 -9.55
CA SER A 29 -17.58 -9.05 -8.89
C SER A 29 -18.97 -8.48 -8.61
N PHE A 30 -19.05 -7.20 -8.22
CA PHE A 30 -20.32 -6.49 -8.03
C PHE A 30 -21.05 -6.25 -9.35
N TYR A 31 -20.33 -5.91 -10.42
CA TYR A 31 -20.92 -5.72 -11.74
C TYR A 31 -21.61 -6.99 -12.26
N PHE A 32 -21.00 -8.15 -12.06
CA PHE A 32 -21.61 -9.44 -12.42
C PHE A 32 -22.83 -9.80 -11.56
N LYS A 33 -22.97 -9.24 -10.36
CA LYS A 33 -24.05 -9.54 -9.41
C LYS A 33 -25.25 -8.59 -9.52
N GLU A 34 -25.02 -7.30 -9.68
CA GLU A 34 -26.07 -6.27 -9.62
C GLU A 34 -26.25 -5.50 -10.94
N GLY A 35 -25.38 -5.70 -11.94
CA GLY A 35 -25.47 -5.04 -13.25
C GLY A 35 -25.12 -3.54 -13.25
N GLU A 36 -24.93 -2.95 -12.07
CA GLU A 36 -24.61 -1.54 -11.88
C GLU A 36 -23.10 -1.35 -11.65
N PHE A 37 -22.44 -0.58 -12.51
CA PHE A 37 -21.01 -0.25 -12.36
C PHE A 37 -20.85 0.89 -11.34
N LEU A 38 -20.97 0.57 -10.05
CA LEU A 38 -20.73 1.48 -8.93
C LEU A 38 -19.23 1.75 -8.76
N VAL A 39 -18.61 2.42 -9.73
CA VAL A 39 -17.25 2.98 -9.55
C VAL A 39 -17.38 4.50 -9.45
N PRO A 40 -17.76 5.04 -8.28
CA PRO A 40 -17.75 6.47 -8.05
C PRO A 40 -16.31 6.97 -8.22
N LYS A 41 -16.13 8.07 -8.97
CA LYS A 41 -14.82 8.64 -9.34
C LYS A 41 -13.86 8.88 -8.16
N GLY A 42 -14.37 8.98 -6.93
CA GLY A 42 -13.59 9.16 -5.71
C GLY A 42 -13.05 7.88 -5.04
N GLU A 43 -13.35 6.68 -5.53
CA GLU A 43 -12.75 5.42 -5.03
C GLU A 43 -11.27 5.32 -5.42
N VAL A 44 -10.94 5.70 -6.66
CA VAL A 44 -9.56 5.62 -7.18
C VAL A 44 -8.63 6.57 -6.42
N GLU A 45 -9.08 7.81 -6.19
CA GLU A 45 -8.31 8.79 -5.41
C GLU A 45 -8.05 8.31 -3.98
N ARG A 46 -9.07 7.74 -3.33
CA ARG A 46 -8.94 7.17 -1.98
C ARG A 46 -8.00 5.96 -1.95
N ALA A 47 -8.04 5.10 -2.96
CA ALA A 47 -7.14 3.95 -3.07
C ALA A 47 -5.67 4.40 -3.22
N VAL A 48 -5.40 5.45 -3.99
CA VAL A 48 -4.05 6.01 -4.17
C VAL A 48 -3.55 6.61 -2.85
N ILE A 49 -4.37 7.43 -2.18
CA ILE A 49 -4.02 8.04 -0.88
C ILE A 49 -3.77 6.96 0.16
N PHE A 50 -4.65 5.95 0.25
CA PHE A 50 -4.51 4.84 1.19
C PHE A 50 -3.26 4.01 0.91
N GLY A 51 -2.96 3.72 -0.35
CA GLY A 51 -1.75 2.99 -0.74
C GLY A 51 -0.46 3.70 -0.32
N PHE A 52 -0.44 5.03 -0.40
CA PHE A 52 0.69 5.84 0.06
C PHE A 52 0.83 5.86 1.58
N ILE A 53 -0.28 5.95 2.32
CA ILE A 53 -0.29 5.88 3.79
C ILE A 53 0.20 4.49 4.24
N ALA A 54 -0.31 3.42 3.63
CA ALA A 54 0.08 2.05 3.94
C ALA A 54 1.57 1.81 3.65
N GLY A 55 2.06 2.22 2.47
CA GLY A 55 3.47 2.07 2.10
C GLY A 55 4.42 2.85 3.02
N THR A 56 4.00 4.03 3.47
CA THR A 56 4.76 4.82 4.45
C THR A 56 4.80 4.15 5.82
N SER A 57 3.67 3.63 6.31
CA SER A 57 3.60 2.88 7.58
C SER A 57 4.50 1.64 7.57
N ILE A 58 4.50 0.86 6.49
CA ILE A 58 5.37 -0.31 6.34
C ILE A 58 6.85 0.09 6.38
N SER A 59 7.21 1.18 5.69
CA SER A 59 8.60 1.63 5.64
C SER A 59 9.09 2.19 6.97
N ILE A 60 8.22 2.88 7.71
CA ILE A 60 8.52 3.32 9.08
C ILE A 60 8.73 2.10 9.99
N TYR A 61 7.86 1.08 9.91
CA TYR A 61 8.01 -0.14 10.69
C TYR A 61 9.35 -0.84 10.42
N VAL A 62 9.69 -1.05 9.14
CA VAL A 62 10.98 -1.66 8.75
C VAL A 62 12.16 -0.82 9.25
N PHE A 63 12.06 0.51 9.16
CA PHE A 63 13.09 1.42 9.66
C PHE A 63 13.28 1.30 11.18
N VAL A 64 12.20 1.31 11.96
CA VAL A 64 12.24 1.18 13.44
C VAL A 64 12.80 -0.17 13.86
N VAL A 65 12.34 -1.27 13.25
CA VAL A 65 12.87 -2.62 13.53
C VAL A 65 14.36 -2.70 13.20
N SER A 66 14.80 -2.07 12.09
CA SER A 66 16.21 -2.02 11.77
C SER A 66 17.04 -1.22 12.78
N LEU A 67 16.47 -0.17 13.41
CA LEU A 67 17.15 0.56 14.48
C LEU A 67 17.27 -0.31 15.74
N PHE A 68 16.20 -0.99 16.15
CA PHE A 68 16.23 -1.92 17.28
C PHE A 68 17.28 -3.02 17.12
N LYS A 69 17.30 -3.69 15.96
CA LYS A 69 18.31 -4.74 15.66
C LYS A 69 19.74 -4.21 15.66
N LYS A 70 19.93 -2.93 15.32
CA LYS A 70 21.25 -2.29 15.34
C LYS A 70 21.69 -1.94 16.77
N SER A 71 20.75 -1.56 17.63
CA SER A 71 21.00 -1.27 19.04
C SER A 71 21.32 -2.53 19.83
N GLU A 72 20.61 -3.64 19.58
CA GLU A 72 20.86 -4.94 20.21
C GLU A 72 22.24 -5.53 19.86
N LYS A 73 22.74 -5.29 18.63
CA LYS A 73 24.08 -5.73 18.20
C LYS A 73 25.24 -4.94 18.80
N LYS A 74 24.97 -3.92 19.61
CA LYS A 74 25.98 -3.01 20.17
C LYS A 74 26.28 -3.30 21.65
N GLU A 75 25.61 -4.29 22.24
CA GLU A 75 25.92 -4.89 23.54
C GLU A 75 26.82 -6.12 23.39
#